data_AF-A0A2K5CQA4-F1
#
_entry.id   AF-A0A2K5CQA4-F1
#
_cell.length_a   1.000
_cell.length_b   1.000
_cell.length_c   1.000
_cell.angle_alpha   90.00
_cell.angle_beta   90.00
_cell.angle_gamma   90.00
#
_symmetry.space_group_name_H-M   'P 1'
#
loop_
_entity.id
_entity.type
_entity.pdbx_description
1 polymer ?
#
loop_
_entity_poly.entity_id
_entity_poly.type
_entity_poly.pdbx_seq_one_letter_code
_entity_poly.pdbx_strand_id
1 'polypeptide(L)'
;MRLSVCLLLVTLALCCYQANAVVCPALLSEMLGFLFVDEPVFKLQLAKFNASPEDVAAKLEVKKCTDQISLEKRGPVEVALLKIVEKCKK
;
A
#
# COMPACT_ATOMS: atom_id res chain seq x y z
N MET A 1 24.06 -19.36 30.84
CA MET A 1 23.38 -18.67 29.72
C MET A 1 22.10 -18.06 30.26
N ARG A 2 21.88 -16.75 30.08
CA ARG A 2 20.70 -16.08 30.66
C ARG A 2 19.47 -16.38 29.81
N LEU A 3 18.50 -17.10 30.38
CA LEU A 3 17.20 -17.44 29.76
C LEU A 3 16.49 -16.22 29.15
N SER A 4 16.71 -15.03 29.71
CA SER A 4 16.17 -13.77 29.20
C SER A 4 16.60 -13.46 27.76
N VAL A 5 17.82 -13.83 27.36
CA VAL A 5 18.32 -13.59 25.99
C VAL A 5 17.64 -14.52 25.00
N CYS A 6 17.47 -15.80 25.36
CA CYS A 6 16.76 -16.78 24.52
C CYS A 6 15.29 -16.39 24.33
N LEU A 7 14.62 -15.92 25.40
CA LEU A 7 13.23 -15.43 25.33
C LEU A 7 13.12 -14.24 24.39
N LEU A 8 13.99 -13.23 24.51
CA LEU A 8 13.98 -12.06 23.62
C LEU A 8 14.17 -12.45 22.14
N LEU A 9 15.06 -13.38 21.85
CA LEU A 9 15.30 -13.86 20.48
C LEU A 9 14.10 -14.63 19.92
N VAL A 10 13.42 -15.44 20.73
CA VAL A 10 12.20 -16.15 20.32
C VAL A 10 11.06 -15.17 20.08
N THR A 11 10.87 -14.17 20.96
CA THR A 11 9.84 -13.14 20.77
C THR A 11 10.12 -12.33 19.50
N LEU A 12 11.38 -11.94 19.26
CA LEU A 12 11.76 -11.23 18.03
C LEU A 12 11.52 -12.11 16.79
N ALA A 13 11.89 -13.39 16.84
CA ALA A 13 11.62 -14.32 15.75
C ALA A 13 10.12 -14.46 15.47
N LEU A 14 9.27 -14.55 16.50
CA LEU A 14 7.81 -14.64 16.37
C LEU A 14 7.19 -13.33 15.89
N CYS A 15 7.65 -12.17 16.39
CA CYS A 15 7.20 -10.85 15.96
C CYS A 15 7.63 -10.53 14.51
N CYS A 16 8.78 -11.06 14.07
CA CYS A 16 9.26 -10.91 12.69
C CYS A 16 8.77 -12.02 11.75
N TYR A 17 8.19 -13.12 12.26
CA TYR A 17 7.63 -14.21 11.47
C TYR A 17 6.36 -13.81 10.71
N GLN A 18 5.63 -12.81 11.21
CA GLN A 18 4.44 -12.26 10.56
C GLN A 18 4.75 -11.36 9.35
N ALA A 19 6.02 -11.17 8.98
CA ALA A 19 6.37 -10.55 7.70
C ALA A 19 6.12 -11.54 6.55
N ASN A 20 4.87 -11.96 6.37
CA ASN A 20 4.46 -12.56 5.11
C ASN A 20 4.45 -11.42 4.07
N ALA A 21 5.11 -11.63 2.93
CA ALA A 21 5.18 -10.60 1.90
C ALA A 21 3.81 -10.33 1.24
N VAL A 22 2.74 -11.01 1.66
CA VAL A 22 1.40 -10.90 1.09
C VAL A 22 0.90 -9.46 1.14
N VAL A 23 0.65 -8.89 -0.03
CA VAL A 23 0.18 -7.51 -0.16
C VAL A 23 -1.21 -7.35 0.45
N CYS A 24 -1.39 -6.31 1.26
CA CYS A 24 -2.68 -5.94 1.83
C CYS A 24 -3.72 -5.64 0.71
N PRO A 25 -4.87 -6.34 0.66
CA PRO A 25 -5.87 -6.10 -0.38
C PRO A 25 -6.40 -4.66 -0.40
N ALA A 26 -6.51 -4.01 0.78
CA ALA A 26 -6.95 -2.63 0.89
C ALA A 26 -5.94 -1.65 0.26
N LEU A 27 -4.64 -1.94 0.40
CA LEU A 27 -3.56 -1.17 -0.19
C LEU A 27 -3.51 -1.35 -1.71
N LEU A 28 -3.62 -2.58 -2.19
CA LEU A 28 -3.67 -2.85 -3.64
C LEU A 28 -4.86 -2.14 -4.30
N SER A 29 -6.04 -2.24 -3.69
CA SER A 29 -7.24 -1.53 -4.13
C SER A 29 -7.05 0.00 -4.13
N GLU A 30 -6.36 0.55 -3.13
CA GLU A 30 -6.03 1.98 -3.08
C GLU A 30 -5.08 2.38 -4.21
N MET A 31 -4.00 1.63 -4.45
CA MET A 31 -3.05 1.94 -5.52
C MET A 31 -3.70 1.88 -6.91
N LEU A 32 -4.56 0.89 -7.17
CA LEU A 32 -5.31 0.81 -8.43
C LEU A 32 -6.33 1.95 -8.54
N GLY A 33 -7.05 2.26 -7.46
CA GLY A 33 -7.96 3.41 -7.41
C GLY A 33 -7.24 4.73 -7.68
N PHE A 34 -6.05 4.91 -7.10
CA PHE A 34 -5.22 6.09 -7.31
C PHE A 34 -4.86 6.28 -8.80
N LEU A 35 -4.54 5.19 -9.50
CA LEU A 35 -4.19 5.21 -10.91
C LEU A 35 -5.38 5.46 -11.84
N PHE A 36 -6.56 4.90 -11.57
CA PHE A 36 -7.62 4.79 -12.59
C PHE A 36 -8.96 5.43 -12.25
N VAL A 37 -9.21 5.74 -10.98
CA VAL A 37 -10.48 6.32 -10.52
C VAL A 37 -10.35 7.84 -10.43
N ASP A 38 -11.42 8.59 -10.63
CA ASP A 38 -11.42 10.05 -10.48
C ASP A 38 -11.18 10.50 -9.03
N GLU A 39 -10.75 11.76 -8.84
CA GLU A 39 -10.42 12.32 -7.52
C GLU A 39 -11.57 12.26 -6.50
N PRO A 40 -12.81 12.67 -6.82
CA PRO A 40 -13.95 12.51 -5.90
C PRO A 40 -14.18 11.09 -5.42
N VAL A 41 -14.19 10.11 -6.34
CA VAL A 41 -14.42 8.70 -5.97
C VAL A 41 -13.21 8.14 -5.21
N PHE A 42 -11.99 8.52 -5.58
CA PHE A 42 -10.79 8.12 -4.83
C PHE A 42 -10.78 8.70 -3.40
N LYS A 43 -11.24 9.94 -3.20
CA LYS A 43 -11.40 10.53 -1.87
C LYS A 43 -12.38 9.73 -1.00
N LEU A 44 -13.47 9.23 -1.57
CA LEU A 44 -14.39 8.32 -0.86
C LEU A 44 -13.69 7.00 -0.50
N GLN A 45 -12.85 6.47 -1.38
CA GLN A 45 -12.06 5.27 -1.07
C GLN A 45 -11.07 5.50 0.08
N LEU A 46 -10.48 6.69 0.21
CA LEU A 46 -9.56 7.02 1.30
C LEU A 46 -10.24 7.05 2.69
N ALA A 47 -11.55 7.30 2.75
CA ALA A 47 -12.29 7.36 4.02
C ALA A 47 -12.21 6.04 4.81
N LYS A 48 -12.00 4.90 4.15
CA LYS A 48 -11.86 3.59 4.79
C LYS A 48 -10.64 3.47 5.71
N PHE A 49 -9.66 4.37 5.58
CA PHE A 49 -8.42 4.34 6.35
C PHE A 49 -8.44 5.24 7.60
N ASN A 50 -9.49 6.05 7.80
CA ASN A 50 -9.58 7.01 8.92
C ASN A 50 -8.32 7.88 9.07
N ALA A 51 -7.71 8.27 7.94
CA ALA A 51 -6.52 9.11 7.92
C ALA A 51 -6.83 10.56 8.34
N SER A 52 -5.81 11.29 8.78
CA SER A 52 -5.98 12.70 9.13
C SER A 52 -6.37 13.53 7.89
N PRO A 53 -7.05 14.68 8.06
CA PRO A 53 -7.37 15.56 6.93
C PRO A 53 -6.14 16.02 6.15
N GLU A 54 -5.00 16.18 6.84
CA GLU A 54 -3.72 16.57 6.25
C GLU A 54 -3.17 15.47 5.34
N ASP A 55 -3.16 14.21 5.79
CA ASP A 55 -2.70 13.08 4.99
C ASP A 55 -3.56 12.86 3.74
N VAL A 56 -4.89 13.03 3.89
CA VAL A 56 -5.82 12.95 2.75
C VAL A 56 -5.54 14.07 1.75
N ALA A 57 -5.33 15.31 2.22
CA ALA A 57 -5.02 16.44 1.34
C ALA A 57 -3.69 16.22 0.59
N ALA A 58 -2.65 15.76 1.29
CA ALA A 58 -1.35 15.45 0.68
C ALA A 58 -1.48 14.37 -0.40
N LYS A 59 -2.26 13.31 -0.13
CA LYS A 59 -2.49 12.23 -1.10
C LYS A 59 -3.27 12.72 -2.33
N LEU A 60 -4.29 13.56 -2.14
CA LEU A 60 -5.06 14.15 -3.24
C LEU A 60 -4.22 15.11 -4.08
N GLU A 61 -3.25 15.81 -3.48
CA GLU A 61 -2.34 16.67 -4.23
C GLU A 61 -1.46 15.85 -5.20
N VAL A 62 -0.93 14.70 -4.76
CA VAL A 62 -0.19 13.79 -5.66
C VAL A 62 -1.11 13.18 -6.72
N LYS A 63 -2.38 12.96 -6.37
CA LYS A 63 -3.38 12.47 -7.33
C LYS A 63 -3.59 13.44 -8.48
N LYS A 64 -3.67 14.75 -8.24
CA LYS A 64 -3.78 15.75 -9.33
C LYS A 64 -2.67 15.62 -10.37
N CYS A 65 -1.44 15.36 -9.93
CA CYS A 65 -0.30 15.12 -10.83
C CYS A 65 -0.46 13.82 -11.61
N THR A 66 -0.91 12.76 -10.94
CA THR A 66 -1.17 11.46 -11.59
C THR A 66 -2.31 11.56 -12.60
N ASP A 67 -3.32 12.38 -12.30
CA ASP A 67 -4.47 12.57 -13.16
C ASP A 67 -4.17 13.31 -14.47
N GLN A 68 -3.05 14.05 -14.52
CA GLN A 68 -2.51 14.65 -15.74
C GLN A 68 -1.80 13.64 -16.66
N ILE A 69 -1.45 12.46 -16.16
CA ILE A 69 -0.84 11.39 -16.96
C ILE A 69 -1.95 10.75 -17.81
N SER A 70 -1.75 10.58 -19.11
CA SER A 70 -2.72 9.88 -19.97
C SER A 70 -2.94 8.45 -19.48
N LEU A 71 -4.17 7.94 -19.58
CA LEU A 71 -4.52 6.59 -19.12
C LEU A 71 -3.62 5.50 -19.72
N GLU A 72 -3.26 5.64 -21.01
CA GLU A 72 -2.33 4.73 -21.70
C GLU A 72 -0.97 4.64 -20.99
N LYS A 73 -0.47 5.75 -20.45
CA LYS A 73 0.81 5.80 -19.73
C LYS A 73 0.71 5.29 -18.29
N ARG A 74 -0.49 5.15 -17.73
CA ARG A 74 -0.72 4.55 -16.41
C ARG A 74 -0.72 3.02 -16.45
N GLY A 75 -1.09 2.41 -17.58
CA GLY A 75 -1.10 0.96 -17.77
C GLY A 75 0.24 0.27 -17.46
N PRO A 76 1.40 0.77 -17.95
CA PRO A 76 2.70 0.22 -17.57
C PRO A 76 2.99 0.25 -16.06
N VAL A 77 2.47 1.25 -15.33
CA VAL A 77 2.62 1.37 -13.88
C VAL A 77 1.81 0.29 -13.16
N GLU A 78 0.58 0.05 -13.62
CA GLU A 78 -0.24 -1.06 -13.13
C GLU A 78 0.44 -2.41 -13.35
N VAL A 79 0.98 -2.66 -14.56
CA VAL A 79 1.71 -3.90 -14.86
C VAL A 79 2.91 -4.08 -13.94
N ALA A 80 3.67 -3.01 -13.67
CA ALA A 80 4.78 -3.05 -12.73
C ALA A 80 4.30 -3.38 -11.30
N LEU A 81 3.20 -2.76 -10.86
CA LEU A 81 2.59 -3.02 -9.56
C LEU A 81 2.16 -4.49 -9.41
N LEU A 82 1.45 -5.04 -10.40
CA LEU A 82 0.99 -6.44 -10.37
C LEU A 82 2.17 -7.43 -10.31
N LYS A 83 3.25 -7.16 -11.04
CA LYS A 83 4.48 -7.98 -10.96
C LYS A 83 5.12 -7.95 -9.58
N ILE A 84 5.05 -6.82 -8.86
CA ILE A 84 5.51 -6.73 -7.46
C ILE A 84 4.62 -7.60 -6.57
N VAL A 85 3.29 -7.47 -6.70
CA VAL A 85 2.32 -8.27 -5.93
C VAL A 85 2.55 -9.78 -6.13
N GLU A 86 2.79 -10.23 -7.36
CA GLU A 86 3.10 -11.63 -7.66
C GLU A 86 4.37 -12.12 -6.96
N LYS A 87 5.44 -11.31 -6.97
CA LYS A 87 6.68 -11.65 -6.26
C LYS A 87 6.49 -11.72 -4.75
N CYS A 88 5.70 -10.80 -4.21
CA CYS A 88 5.39 -10.68 -2.79
C CYS A 88 4.42 -11.77 -2.29
N LYS A 89 3.79 -12.55 -3.18
CA LYS A 89 2.94 -13.68 -2.79
C LYS A 89 3.73 -14.95 -2.46
N LYS A 90 5.03 -15.01 -2.80
CA LYS A 90 5.95 -16.11 -2.48
C LYS A 90 6.62 -15.90 -1.12
#